data_AF-A0A1H8RDN3-F1
#
_entry.id   AF-A0A1H8RDN3-F1
#
_cell.length_a   1.000
_cell.length_b   1.000
_cell.length_c   1.000
_cell.angle_alpha   90.00
_cell.angle_beta   90.00
_cell.angle_gamma   90.00
#
_symmetry.space_group_name_H-M   'P 1'
#
loop_
_entity.id
_entity.type
_entity.pdbx_description
1 polymer ?
#
loop_
_entity_poly.entity_id
_entity_poly.type
_entity_poly.pdbx_seq_one_letter_code
_entity_poly.pdbx_strand_id
1 'polypeptide(L)'
;MIDLLKRELPSHYKLHRTIVDVPYEITAEEHFDLTDRGLTSIVDYKTGNISFDHSNRTEVQVINYEAYLIGLKGTKFETGRKRCDFILHETGGSCDSFYILNEQTSTKKNIENLSKPILDKDKNVIYPGGKYEKAEIQLLETLRTIKAVPSISAFINRYKRKVCLMSYLIKPDEDSKVSSAQKSFGRYKLIESRETGENGALLEHPSINAEGFEFRRISHEYSFRLS
;
A
#
# COMPACT_ATOMS: atom_id res chain seq x y z
N MET A 1 -13.81 -6.09 8.37
CA MET A 1 -13.19 -4.75 8.38
C MET A 1 -14.18 -3.64 8.04
N ILE A 2 -15.02 -3.80 7.01
CA ILE A 2 -16.00 -2.79 6.56
C ILE A 2 -16.81 -2.15 7.69
N ASP A 3 -17.51 -2.94 8.51
CA ASP A 3 -18.34 -2.39 9.59
C ASP A 3 -17.54 -1.61 10.64
N LEU A 4 -16.30 -2.04 10.91
CA LEU A 4 -15.41 -1.35 11.83
C LEU A 4 -15.00 0.03 11.27
N LEU A 5 -14.73 0.12 9.96
CA LEU A 5 -14.47 1.40 9.30
C LEU A 5 -15.74 2.26 9.19
N LYS A 6 -16.92 1.66 9.01
CA LYS A 6 -18.19 2.42 8.92
C LYS A 6 -18.63 2.99 10.26
N ARG A 7 -18.36 2.30 11.37
CA ARG A 7 -18.94 2.63 12.69
C ARG A 7 -17.89 2.96 13.73
N GLU A 8 -16.96 2.04 13.96
CA GLU A 8 -16.03 2.12 15.09
C GLU A 8 -14.97 3.20 14.91
N LEU A 9 -14.39 3.33 13.71
CA LEU A 9 -13.40 4.37 13.43
C LEU A 9 -14.00 5.78 13.53
N PRO A 10 -15.14 6.10 12.86
CA PRO A 10 -15.80 7.38 13.04
C PRO A 10 -16.17 7.68 14.49
N SER A 11 -16.70 6.68 15.22
CA SER A 11 -17.04 6.82 16.64
C SER A 11 -15.82 7.17 17.48
N HIS A 12 -14.72 6.43 17.33
CA HIS A 12 -13.48 6.64 18.08
C HIS A 12 -12.91 8.06 17.87
N TYR A 13 -12.95 8.55 16.63
CA TYR A 13 -12.46 9.88 16.28
C TYR A 13 -13.51 10.99 16.36
N LYS A 14 -14.70 10.70 16.91
CA LYS A 14 -15.81 11.65 17.08
C LYS A 14 -16.19 12.35 15.78
N LEU A 15 -16.23 11.60 14.69
CA LEU A 15 -16.60 12.12 13.38
C LEU A 15 -18.13 12.20 13.31
N HIS A 16 -18.66 13.42 13.19
CA HIS A 16 -20.11 13.68 13.16
C HIS A 16 -20.80 13.29 11.84
N ARG A 17 -20.07 12.75 10.86
CA ARG A 17 -20.67 12.22 9.62
C ARG A 17 -21.31 10.87 9.92
N THR A 18 -22.62 10.78 9.69
CA THR A 18 -23.46 9.63 10.04
C THR A 18 -23.39 8.48 9.05
N ILE A 19 -22.96 8.72 7.79
CA ILE A 19 -22.83 7.67 6.78
C ILE A 19 -21.58 7.97 5.94
N VAL A 20 -20.59 7.09 6.06
CA VAL A 20 -19.37 7.12 5.26
C VAL A 20 -19.33 5.80 4.55
N ASP A 21 -19.40 5.84 3.23
CA ASP A 21 -19.24 4.60 2.47
C ASP A 21 -17.79 4.14 2.55
N VAL A 22 -17.60 2.82 2.57
CA VAL A 22 -16.28 2.19 2.55
C VAL A 22 -16.22 1.48 1.22
N PRO A 23 -15.58 2.06 0.19
CA PRO A 23 -15.47 1.40 -1.11
C PRO A 23 -14.61 0.14 -0.97
N TYR A 24 -15.14 -0.99 -1.42
CA TYR A 24 -14.44 -2.26 -1.39
C TYR A 24 -14.87 -3.15 -2.54
N GLU A 25 -13.98 -4.07 -2.90
CA GLU A 25 -14.19 -5.15 -3.86
C GLU A 25 -13.76 -6.47 -3.22
N ILE A 26 -14.27 -7.58 -3.75
CA ILE A 26 -13.91 -8.93 -3.31
C ILE A 26 -13.47 -9.71 -4.54
N THR A 27 -12.39 -10.48 -4.40
CA THR A 27 -11.92 -11.41 -5.43
C THR A 27 -11.55 -12.75 -4.82
N ALA A 28 -11.70 -13.83 -5.58
CA ALA A 28 -11.13 -15.15 -5.26
C ALA A 28 -10.17 -15.62 -6.36
N GLU A 29 -9.79 -14.71 -7.26
CA GLU A 29 -8.84 -14.99 -8.34
C GLU A 29 -7.46 -15.34 -7.77
N GLU A 30 -6.81 -16.32 -8.37
CA GLU A 30 -5.45 -16.72 -8.00
C GLU A 30 -4.44 -15.62 -8.29
N HIS A 31 -4.68 -14.85 -9.35
CA HIS A 31 -3.83 -13.76 -9.80
C HIS A 31 -4.69 -12.55 -10.11
N PHE A 32 -4.34 -11.41 -9.53
CA PHE A 32 -5.03 -10.14 -9.78
C PHE A 32 -4.08 -8.97 -9.57
N ASP A 33 -4.42 -7.83 -10.14
CA ASP A 33 -3.70 -6.59 -9.91
C ASP A 33 -4.56 -5.58 -9.18
N LEU A 34 -3.91 -4.63 -8.50
CA LEU A 34 -4.56 -3.42 -8.00
C LEU A 34 -4.13 -2.18 -8.78
N THR A 35 -5.07 -1.27 -9.00
CA THR A 35 -4.85 0.04 -9.62
C THR A 35 -5.43 1.16 -8.76
N ASP A 36 -4.70 2.26 -8.63
CA ASP A 36 -5.19 3.54 -8.08
C ASP A 36 -5.94 4.37 -9.14
N ARG A 37 -6.07 3.85 -10.37
CA ARG A 37 -6.69 4.52 -11.52
C ARG A 37 -7.90 3.73 -11.99
N GLY A 38 -9.07 4.35 -11.89
CA GLY A 38 -10.29 3.81 -12.48
C GLY A 38 -11.48 3.84 -11.55
N LEU A 39 -12.55 3.18 -12.01
CA LEU A 39 -13.77 2.98 -11.22
C LEU A 39 -13.68 1.76 -10.30
N THR A 40 -12.82 0.80 -10.66
CA THR A 40 -12.53 -0.41 -9.89
C THR A 40 -11.08 -0.40 -9.43
N SER A 41 -10.84 -1.05 -8.30
CA SER A 41 -9.56 -1.20 -7.65
C SER A 41 -8.89 -2.50 -8.10
N ILE A 42 -9.67 -3.57 -8.29
CA ILE A 42 -9.20 -4.86 -8.78
C ILE A 42 -9.30 -4.88 -10.30
N VAL A 43 -8.20 -5.24 -10.95
CA VAL A 43 -8.09 -5.37 -12.40
C VAL A 43 -7.36 -6.65 -12.79
N ASP A 44 -7.44 -6.98 -14.08
CA ASP A 44 -6.80 -8.16 -14.65
C ASP A 44 -5.30 -8.20 -14.33
N TYR A 45 -4.80 -9.41 -14.12
CA TYR A 45 -3.39 -9.64 -13.81
C TYR A 45 -2.45 -8.96 -14.82
N LYS A 46 -1.43 -8.27 -14.30
CA LYS A 46 -0.42 -7.47 -15.03
C LYS A 46 -0.96 -6.25 -15.80
N THR A 47 -2.13 -5.75 -15.43
CA THR A 47 -2.69 -4.51 -16.00
C THR A 47 -2.70 -3.31 -15.04
N GLY A 48 -2.42 -3.53 -13.75
CA GLY A 48 -2.46 -2.52 -12.70
C GLY A 48 -1.07 -2.00 -12.30
N ASN A 49 -0.97 -1.55 -11.05
CA ASN A 49 0.24 -0.99 -10.45
C ASN A 49 1.00 -1.99 -9.58
N ILE A 50 0.35 -3.06 -9.13
CA ILE A 50 0.92 -4.18 -8.37
C ILE A 50 0.16 -5.44 -8.70
N SER A 51 0.87 -6.55 -8.85
CA SER A 51 0.30 -7.87 -8.99
C SER A 51 0.36 -8.65 -7.68
N PHE A 52 -0.66 -9.44 -7.42
CA PHE A 52 -0.73 -10.38 -6.31
C PHE A 52 -0.84 -11.81 -6.82
N ASP A 53 -0.16 -12.72 -6.11
CA ASP A 53 -0.32 -14.17 -6.23
C ASP A 53 -0.98 -14.66 -4.95
N HIS A 54 -2.14 -15.28 -5.12
CA HIS A 54 -2.97 -15.87 -4.09
C HIS A 54 -3.25 -17.35 -4.37
N SER A 55 -2.19 -18.15 -4.39
CA SER A 55 -2.22 -19.59 -4.58
C SER A 55 -3.25 -20.35 -3.73
N ASN A 56 -3.67 -19.83 -2.57
CA ASN A 56 -4.67 -20.47 -1.70
C ASN A 56 -6.13 -20.26 -2.13
N ARG A 57 -6.40 -19.36 -3.09
CA ARG A 57 -7.73 -19.10 -3.70
C ARG A 57 -8.90 -18.91 -2.71
N THR A 58 -8.60 -18.44 -1.50
CA THR A 58 -9.62 -17.91 -0.58
C THR A 58 -10.07 -16.52 -1.02
N GLU A 59 -11.20 -16.03 -0.51
CA GLU A 59 -11.63 -14.67 -0.88
C GLU A 59 -10.68 -13.62 -0.28
N VAL A 60 -10.49 -12.54 -1.01
CA VAL A 60 -9.70 -11.38 -0.60
C VAL A 60 -10.60 -10.16 -0.67
N GLN A 61 -10.76 -9.47 0.45
CA GLN A 61 -11.43 -8.18 0.51
C GLN A 61 -10.39 -7.08 0.31
N VAL A 62 -10.60 -6.26 -0.71
CA VAL A 62 -9.78 -5.09 -1.05
C VAL A 62 -10.58 -3.84 -0.76
N ILE A 63 -10.10 -3.02 0.17
CA ILE A 63 -10.72 -1.75 0.56
C ILE A 63 -9.89 -0.61 -0.02
N ASN A 64 -10.53 0.30 -0.75
CA ASN A 64 -9.91 1.54 -1.18
C ASN A 64 -9.94 2.54 0.00
N TYR A 65 -8.88 2.51 0.80
CA TYR A 65 -8.77 3.29 2.03
C TYR A 65 -8.58 4.79 1.75
N GLU A 66 -7.89 5.13 0.65
CA GLU A 66 -7.81 6.51 0.20
C GLU A 66 -9.21 7.07 -0.10
N ALA A 67 -10.01 6.38 -0.91
CA ALA A 67 -11.37 6.80 -1.26
C ALA A 67 -12.28 6.88 -0.03
N TYR A 68 -12.17 5.92 0.91
CA TYR A 68 -12.86 5.99 2.20
C TYR A 68 -12.53 7.28 2.97
N LEU A 69 -11.24 7.63 3.09
CA LEU A 69 -10.82 8.85 3.78
C LEU A 69 -11.24 10.11 3.01
N ILE A 70 -11.25 10.10 1.67
CA ILE A 70 -11.82 11.19 0.86
C ILE A 70 -13.31 11.38 1.17
N GLY A 71 -14.06 10.30 1.44
CA GLY A 71 -15.44 10.38 1.94
C GLY A 71 -15.59 11.17 3.25
N LEU A 72 -14.50 11.34 4.02
CA LEU A 72 -14.42 12.14 5.24
C LEU A 72 -13.93 13.58 5.00
N LYS A 73 -13.75 14.01 3.75
CA LYS A 73 -13.27 15.35 3.37
C LYS A 73 -14.05 16.49 4.04
N GLY A 74 -13.35 17.45 4.62
CA GLY A 74 -13.96 18.57 5.37
C GLY A 74 -14.11 18.30 6.87
N THR A 75 -13.72 17.11 7.33
CA THR A 75 -13.43 16.86 8.75
C THR A 75 -11.96 17.17 9.05
N LYS A 76 -11.63 17.53 10.30
CA LYS A 76 -10.23 17.64 10.75
C LYS A 76 -9.46 16.32 10.65
N PHE A 77 -10.19 15.21 10.52
CA PHE A 77 -9.62 13.87 10.44
C PHE A 77 -8.98 13.58 9.09
N GLU A 78 -9.64 13.97 7.99
CA GLU A 78 -9.11 13.78 6.63
C GLU A 78 -7.93 14.72 6.33
N THR A 79 -8.06 16.01 6.66
CA THR A 79 -7.09 17.04 6.25
C THR A 79 -5.73 16.92 6.97
N GLY A 80 -5.68 16.23 8.10
CA GLY A 80 -4.48 16.12 8.94
C GLY A 80 -3.72 14.80 8.85
N ARG A 81 -4.18 13.81 8.06
CA ARG A 81 -3.63 12.44 8.10
C ARG A 81 -3.05 11.98 6.77
N LYS A 82 -1.82 11.47 6.81
CA LYS A 82 -1.25 10.65 5.74
C LYS A 82 -1.90 9.27 5.79
N ARG A 83 -1.98 8.64 4.63
CA ARG A 83 -2.77 7.43 4.42
C ARG A 83 -2.22 6.62 3.27
N CYS A 84 -2.36 5.30 3.35
CA CYS A 84 -2.12 4.39 2.23
C CYS A 84 -3.33 4.30 1.31
N ASP A 85 -3.14 3.67 0.16
CA ASP A 85 -4.19 3.53 -0.85
C ASP A 85 -5.16 2.41 -0.51
N PHE A 86 -4.63 1.22 -0.23
CA PHE A 86 -5.44 0.00 -0.08
C PHE A 86 -5.22 -0.72 1.24
N ILE A 87 -6.28 -1.38 1.71
CA ILE A 87 -6.22 -2.41 2.75
C ILE A 87 -6.69 -3.71 2.12
N LEU A 88 -5.90 -4.77 2.21
CA LEU A 88 -6.25 -6.10 1.75
C LEU A 88 -6.26 -7.06 2.93
N HIS A 89 -7.23 -7.95 2.99
CA HIS A 89 -7.18 -9.07 3.91
C HIS A 89 -7.98 -10.26 3.39
N GLU A 90 -7.59 -11.45 3.81
CA GLU A 90 -8.36 -12.67 3.54
C GLU A 90 -9.77 -12.55 4.15
N THR A 91 -10.76 -13.00 3.40
CA THR A 91 -12.14 -13.26 3.83
C THR A 91 -12.53 -14.68 3.38
N GLY A 92 -13.43 -15.35 4.10
CA GLY A 92 -13.93 -16.66 3.65
C GLY A 92 -13.04 -17.88 3.93
N GLY A 93 -11.80 -17.70 4.40
CA GLY A 93 -10.96 -18.78 4.93
C GLY A 93 -11.13 -18.99 6.45
N SER A 94 -10.78 -20.17 6.97
CA SER A 94 -10.71 -20.45 8.42
C SER A 94 -9.41 -19.96 9.08
N CYS A 95 -8.52 -19.34 8.31
CA CYS A 95 -7.09 -19.27 8.63
C CYS A 95 -6.59 -17.90 9.08
N ASP A 96 -7.38 -16.82 8.93
CA ASP A 96 -6.95 -15.42 9.12
C ASP A 96 -5.49 -15.22 8.61
N SER A 97 -5.24 -15.52 7.34
CA SER A 97 -3.88 -15.77 6.83
C SER A 97 -3.05 -14.49 6.73
N PHE A 98 -3.60 -13.45 6.11
CA PHE A 98 -2.87 -12.20 5.87
C PHE A 98 -3.72 -10.93 6.04
N TYR A 99 -3.05 -9.86 6.45
CA TYR A 99 -3.56 -8.49 6.46
C TYR A 99 -2.49 -7.54 5.90
N ILE A 100 -2.82 -6.75 4.88
CA ILE A 100 -1.87 -5.90 4.16
C ILE A 100 -2.38 -4.47 4.10
N LEU A 101 -1.52 -3.52 4.46
CA LEU A 101 -1.64 -2.11 4.10
C LEU A 101 -0.77 -1.88 2.86
N ASN A 102 -1.34 -1.38 1.76
CA ASN A 102 -0.60 -1.15 0.53
C ASN A 102 -0.60 0.32 0.13
N GLU A 103 0.60 0.88 -0.04
CA GLU A 103 0.84 2.17 -0.70
C GLU A 103 1.43 1.90 -2.08
N GLN A 104 0.83 2.49 -3.09
CA GLN A 104 1.26 2.48 -4.47
C GLN A 104 2.02 3.76 -4.77
N THR A 105 3.19 3.62 -5.39
CA THR A 105 3.93 4.75 -5.91
C THR A 105 4.37 4.48 -7.33
N SER A 106 4.68 5.53 -8.07
CA SER A 106 5.27 5.36 -9.39
C SER A 106 6.26 6.45 -9.70
N THR A 107 7.19 6.17 -10.60
CA THR A 107 8.15 7.16 -11.10
C THR A 107 8.39 6.99 -12.58
N LYS A 108 8.87 8.04 -13.25
CA LYS A 108 9.33 7.96 -14.64
C LYS A 108 10.82 7.59 -14.68
N LYS A 109 11.26 7.00 -15.80
CA LYS A 109 12.66 6.73 -16.17
C LYS A 109 13.36 5.67 -15.32
N ASN A 110 13.68 5.98 -14.06
CA ASN A 110 14.53 5.13 -13.24
C ASN A 110 14.10 5.09 -11.78
N ILE A 111 14.56 4.04 -11.08
CA ILE A 111 14.27 3.79 -9.67
C ILE A 111 14.87 4.87 -8.75
N GLU A 112 15.96 5.53 -9.16
CA GLU A 112 16.62 6.58 -8.36
C GLU A 112 15.70 7.77 -8.10
N ASN A 113 14.77 8.03 -9.01
CA ASN A 113 13.76 9.06 -8.82
C ASN A 113 12.81 8.77 -7.64
N LEU A 114 12.73 7.53 -7.14
CA LEU A 114 12.01 7.23 -5.90
C LEU A 114 12.73 7.77 -4.65
N SER A 115 14.05 7.92 -4.67
CA SER A 115 14.84 8.47 -3.57
C SER A 115 15.02 9.99 -3.65
N LYS A 116 14.58 10.64 -4.72
CA LYS A 116 14.77 12.09 -4.87
C LYS A 116 13.91 12.86 -3.88
N PRO A 117 14.46 13.87 -3.19
CA PRO A 117 13.70 14.70 -2.27
C PRO A 117 12.42 15.25 -2.92
N ILE A 118 11.31 15.16 -2.20
CA ILE A 118 10.06 15.80 -2.63
C ILE A 118 10.04 17.22 -2.05
N LEU A 119 9.76 18.19 -2.91
CA LEU A 119 9.66 19.58 -2.56
C LEU A 119 8.21 20.04 -2.56
N ASP A 120 7.87 21.01 -1.72
CA ASP A 120 6.62 21.75 -1.82
C ASP A 120 6.65 22.81 -2.94
N LYS A 121 5.60 23.62 -3.04
CA LYS A 121 5.48 24.69 -4.06
C LYS A 121 6.53 25.79 -3.89
N ASP A 122 7.04 25.97 -2.68
CA ASP A 122 8.02 26.99 -2.31
C ASP A 122 9.47 26.45 -2.33
N LYS A 123 9.65 25.23 -2.86
CA LYS A 123 10.92 24.50 -2.95
C LYS A 123 11.51 24.08 -1.59
N ASN A 124 10.72 24.05 -0.53
CA ASN A 124 11.15 23.45 0.73
C ASN A 124 11.08 21.93 0.63
N VAL A 125 12.08 21.26 1.20
CA VAL A 125 12.11 19.80 1.25
C VAL A 125 11.07 19.31 2.26
N ILE A 126 10.08 18.55 1.79
CA ILE A 126 9.02 17.96 2.64
C ILE A 126 9.23 16.45 2.88
N TYR A 127 9.94 15.77 1.98
CA TYR A 127 10.38 14.38 2.17
C TYR A 127 11.80 14.24 1.64
N PRO A 128 12.86 14.40 2.46
CA PRO A 128 14.24 14.26 2.04
C PRO A 128 14.58 12.89 1.44
N GLY A 129 14.01 11.80 1.95
CA GLY A 129 14.13 10.43 1.43
C GLY A 129 13.23 10.12 0.24
N GLY A 130 12.51 11.12 -0.26
CA GLY A 130 11.69 11.03 -1.45
C GLY A 130 10.41 10.22 -1.27
N LYS A 131 10.07 9.44 -2.30
CA LYS A 131 8.87 8.59 -2.32
C LYS A 131 8.96 7.40 -1.38
N TYR A 132 10.17 6.91 -1.09
CA TYR A 132 10.37 5.87 -0.08
C TYR A 132 9.91 6.35 1.30
N GLU A 133 10.48 7.45 1.77
CA GLU A 133 10.11 8.05 3.05
C GLU A 133 8.62 8.44 3.09
N LYS A 134 8.10 9.01 2.00
CA LYS A 134 6.69 9.37 1.91
C LYS A 134 5.78 8.14 2.11
N ALA A 135 6.07 7.04 1.44
CA ALA A 135 5.32 5.80 1.53
C ALA A 135 5.42 5.16 2.93
N GLU A 136 6.61 5.14 3.51
CA GLU A 136 6.85 4.68 4.89
C GLU A 136 5.98 5.45 5.90
N ILE A 137 5.96 6.78 5.80
CA ILE A 137 5.14 7.66 6.65
C ILE A 137 3.65 7.39 6.43
N GLN A 138 3.19 7.27 5.18
CA GLN A 138 1.79 6.98 4.85
C GLN A 138 1.32 5.63 5.43
N LEU A 139 2.13 4.59 5.29
CA LEU A 139 1.85 3.25 5.84
C LEU A 139 1.83 3.28 7.37
N LEU A 140 2.84 3.90 8.01
CA LEU A 140 2.93 3.99 9.46
C LEU A 140 1.78 4.82 10.06
N GLU A 141 1.45 5.96 9.46
CA GLU A 141 0.33 6.79 9.92
C GLU A 141 -1.01 6.08 9.75
N THR A 142 -1.21 5.33 8.66
CA THR A 142 -2.40 4.49 8.50
C THR A 142 -2.48 3.46 9.61
N LEU A 143 -1.38 2.71 9.83
CA LEU A 143 -1.30 1.68 10.85
C LEU A 143 -1.63 2.23 12.24
N ARG A 144 -1.02 3.36 12.63
CA ARG A 144 -1.29 4.05 13.90
C ARG A 144 -2.74 4.50 14.00
N THR A 145 -3.31 5.01 12.91
CA THR A 145 -4.69 5.51 12.88
C THR A 145 -5.68 4.37 13.09
N ILE A 146 -5.53 3.26 12.38
CA ILE A 146 -6.49 2.15 12.48
C ILE A 146 -6.29 1.34 13.78
N LYS A 147 -5.05 1.15 14.26
CA LYS A 147 -4.77 0.42 15.51
C LYS A 147 -5.09 1.22 16.77
N ALA A 148 -5.25 2.53 16.70
CA ALA A 148 -5.76 3.33 17.82
C ALA A 148 -7.20 2.95 18.19
N VAL A 149 -7.98 2.38 17.25
CA VAL A 149 -9.34 1.89 17.47
C VAL A 149 -9.26 0.45 18.01
N PRO A 150 -9.64 0.18 19.28
CA PRO A 150 -9.41 -1.13 19.91
C PRO A 150 -10.04 -2.32 19.15
N SER A 151 -11.24 -2.15 18.62
CA SER A 151 -11.95 -3.19 17.86
C SER A 151 -11.26 -3.50 16.52
N ILE A 152 -10.70 -2.49 15.85
CA ILE A 152 -9.91 -2.69 14.63
C ILE A 152 -8.56 -3.34 14.95
N SER A 153 -7.90 -2.89 16.02
CA SER A 153 -6.65 -3.52 16.49
C SER A 153 -6.84 -5.00 16.80
N ALA A 154 -7.91 -5.33 17.54
CA ALA A 154 -8.28 -6.72 17.82
C ALA A 154 -8.55 -7.52 16.54
N PHE A 155 -9.28 -6.94 15.58
CA PHE A 155 -9.54 -7.57 14.28
C PHE A 155 -8.25 -7.91 13.52
N ILE A 156 -7.32 -6.95 13.43
CA ILE A 156 -6.03 -7.08 12.73
C ILE A 156 -5.12 -8.11 13.43
N ASN A 157 -5.12 -8.14 14.77
CA ASN A 157 -4.22 -9.01 15.52
C ASN A 157 -4.49 -10.51 15.34
N ARG A 158 -5.66 -10.89 14.83
CA ARG A 158 -5.99 -12.29 14.49
C ARG A 158 -5.20 -12.81 13.30
N TYR A 159 -4.76 -11.93 12.41
CA TYR A 159 -4.06 -12.34 11.20
C TYR A 159 -2.62 -12.80 11.49
N LYS A 160 -2.25 -13.95 10.91
CA LYS A 160 -0.93 -14.56 11.10
C LYS A 160 0.18 -13.71 10.51
N ARG A 161 0.00 -13.28 9.26
CA ARG A 161 0.93 -12.41 8.54
C ARG A 161 0.33 -11.00 8.41
N LYS A 162 1.13 -9.99 8.74
CA LYS A 162 0.74 -8.59 8.68
C LYS A 162 1.82 -7.81 7.94
N VAL A 163 1.47 -7.09 6.89
CA VAL A 163 2.45 -6.43 6.00
C VAL A 163 2.07 -4.98 5.73
N CYS A 164 3.02 -4.07 5.91
CA CYS A 164 3.01 -2.74 5.29
C CYS A 164 3.80 -2.85 3.98
N LEU A 165 3.10 -2.79 2.85
CA LEU A 165 3.64 -3.04 1.53
C LEU A 165 3.73 -1.74 0.72
N MET A 166 4.95 -1.31 0.44
CA MET A 166 5.20 -0.30 -0.57
C MET A 166 5.35 -0.98 -1.94
N SER A 167 4.44 -0.69 -2.84
CA SER A 167 4.49 -1.14 -4.23
C SER A 167 4.90 -0.02 -5.16
N TYR A 168 5.75 -0.29 -6.15
CA TYR A 168 6.21 0.74 -7.06
C TYR A 168 6.25 0.33 -8.53
N LEU A 169 5.89 1.28 -9.39
CA LEU A 169 5.95 1.16 -10.84
C LEU A 169 6.96 2.15 -11.44
N ILE A 170 7.89 1.65 -12.26
CA ILE A 170 8.79 2.48 -13.07
C ILE A 170 8.21 2.58 -14.47
N LYS A 171 7.71 3.76 -14.83
CA LYS A 171 7.14 4.02 -16.15
C LYS A 171 8.25 4.32 -17.15
N PRO A 172 8.32 3.61 -18.28
CA PRO A 172 9.23 3.96 -19.37
C PRO A 172 8.87 5.36 -19.89
N ASP A 173 9.87 6.08 -20.39
CA ASP A 173 9.65 7.36 -21.05
C ASP A 173 9.21 7.07 -22.50
N GLU A 174 8.07 7.60 -22.93
CA GLU A 174 7.54 7.41 -24.29
C GLU A 174 8.52 7.91 -25.38
N ASP A 175 9.49 8.76 -25.02
CA ASP A 175 10.46 9.39 -25.95
C ASP A 175 11.91 8.83 -25.90
N SER A 176 12.22 7.82 -25.09
CA SER A 176 13.63 7.43 -24.88
C SER A 176 14.11 6.29 -25.79
N LYS A 177 14.76 6.65 -26.91
CA LYS A 177 15.73 5.77 -27.59
C LYS A 177 16.89 5.51 -26.64
N VAL A 178 16.93 4.33 -26.01
CA VAL A 178 17.83 4.02 -24.89
C VAL A 178 19.29 3.92 -25.33
N SER A 179 20.16 4.77 -24.77
CA SER A 179 21.63 4.69 -24.85
C SER A 179 22.17 3.76 -23.76
N SER A 180 23.12 2.89 -24.14
CA SER A 180 23.68 1.77 -23.38
C SER A 180 24.47 2.13 -22.11
N ALA A 181 24.65 3.42 -21.79
CA ALA A 181 25.57 3.88 -20.74
C ALA A 181 24.96 3.96 -19.33
N GLN A 182 23.64 3.87 -19.14
CA GLN A 182 23.00 3.90 -17.80
C GLN A 182 23.01 2.54 -17.07
N LYS A 183 23.67 1.52 -17.61
CA LYS A 183 23.63 0.12 -17.10
C LYS A 183 24.53 -0.17 -15.89
N SER A 184 25.45 0.71 -15.48
CA SER A 184 26.52 0.34 -14.53
C SER A 184 26.29 0.70 -13.06
N PHE A 185 25.57 1.79 -12.73
CA PHE A 185 25.42 2.25 -11.33
C PHE A 185 24.11 1.82 -10.64
N GLY A 186 23.10 1.38 -11.40
CA GLY A 186 21.88 0.78 -10.84
C GLY A 186 22.06 -0.63 -10.23
N ARG A 187 23.27 -1.21 -10.33
CA ARG A 187 23.53 -2.61 -9.94
C ARG A 187 23.21 -2.91 -8.48
N TYR A 188 23.59 -2.08 -7.51
CA TYR A 188 23.38 -2.41 -6.08
C TYR A 188 21.91 -2.42 -5.63
N LYS A 189 20.99 -1.76 -6.34
CA LYS A 189 19.56 -1.68 -5.97
C LYS A 189 18.61 -2.41 -6.95
N LEU A 190 19.07 -2.68 -8.17
CA LEU A 190 18.50 -3.77 -8.98
C LEU A 190 18.76 -5.14 -8.33
N ILE A 191 19.83 -5.25 -7.54
CA ILE A 191 20.12 -6.43 -6.74
C ILE A 191 19.04 -6.60 -5.66
N GLU A 192 18.60 -5.57 -4.92
CA GLU A 192 17.46 -5.70 -3.98
C GLU A 192 16.15 -6.17 -4.64
N SER A 193 15.80 -5.70 -5.83
CA SER A 193 14.59 -6.16 -6.52
C SER A 193 14.77 -7.51 -7.23
N ARG A 194 15.98 -7.87 -7.66
CA ARG A 194 16.30 -9.20 -8.23
C ARG A 194 16.53 -10.28 -7.16
N GLU A 195 17.01 -9.92 -5.97
CA GLU A 195 17.29 -10.84 -4.87
C GLU A 195 16.04 -11.18 -4.06
N THR A 196 14.97 -10.39 -4.17
CA THR A 196 13.81 -10.50 -3.26
C THR A 196 12.58 -11.21 -3.87
N GLY A 197 12.58 -11.43 -5.19
CA GLY A 197 11.59 -12.25 -5.89
C GLY A 197 10.14 -11.88 -5.58
N GLU A 198 9.28 -12.90 -5.55
CA GLU A 198 7.82 -12.77 -5.39
C GLU A 198 7.36 -12.47 -3.95
N ASN A 199 8.29 -12.40 -2.99
CA ASN A 199 7.99 -12.04 -1.60
C ASN A 199 8.27 -10.57 -1.28
N GLY A 200 8.84 -9.81 -2.23
CA GLY A 200 9.28 -8.44 -2.02
C GLY A 200 10.45 -8.30 -1.02
N ALA A 201 11.11 -7.15 -1.06
CA ALA A 201 12.23 -6.83 -0.17
C ALA A 201 11.72 -6.61 1.25
N LEU A 202 12.14 -7.45 2.19
CA LEU A 202 11.91 -7.24 3.62
C LEU A 202 12.90 -6.20 4.14
N LEU A 203 12.38 -5.14 4.74
CA LEU A 203 13.13 -4.01 5.24
C LEU A 203 12.89 -3.84 6.74
N GLU A 204 13.93 -3.43 7.47
CA GLU A 204 13.75 -3.05 8.87
C GLU A 204 13.08 -1.67 8.95
N HIS A 205 12.02 -1.59 9.74
CA HIS A 205 11.36 -0.34 10.08
C HIS A 205 10.85 -0.45 11.54
N PRO A 206 11.64 -0.01 12.54
CA PRO A 206 11.39 -0.31 13.95
C PRO A 206 9.97 -0.01 14.43
N SER A 207 9.38 1.12 14.00
CA SER A 207 8.01 1.48 14.41
C SER A 207 6.92 0.61 13.79
N ILE A 208 7.13 0.05 12.59
CA ILE A 208 6.19 -0.86 11.94
C ILE A 208 6.38 -2.26 12.53
N ASN A 209 7.64 -2.69 12.72
CA ASN A 209 7.96 -4.00 13.29
C ASN A 209 7.48 -4.14 14.75
N ALA A 210 7.58 -3.07 15.55
CA ALA A 210 7.06 -3.05 16.93
C ALA A 210 5.55 -3.31 17.00
N GLU A 211 4.81 -3.00 15.93
CA GLU A 211 3.37 -3.26 15.82
C GLU A 211 3.04 -4.67 15.31
N GLY A 212 4.06 -5.51 15.09
CA GLY A 212 3.94 -6.87 14.57
C GLY A 212 3.76 -6.95 13.05
N PHE A 213 4.13 -5.91 12.31
CA PHE A 213 4.05 -5.85 10.85
C PHE A 213 5.43 -6.00 10.21
N GLU A 214 5.47 -6.72 9.09
CA GLU A 214 6.59 -6.69 8.15
C GLU A 214 6.53 -5.39 7.36
N PHE A 215 7.67 -4.73 7.12
CA PHE A 215 7.75 -3.68 6.11
C PHE A 215 8.38 -4.25 4.85
N ARG A 216 7.62 -4.24 3.75
CA ARG A 216 8.05 -4.81 2.48
C ARG A 216 7.95 -3.83 1.34
N ARG A 217 8.82 -4.02 0.35
CA ARG A 217 8.82 -3.24 -0.88
C ARG A 217 8.88 -4.13 -2.12
N ILE A 218 8.04 -3.89 -3.12
CA ILE A 218 8.01 -4.69 -4.36
C ILE A 218 7.82 -3.84 -5.62
N SER A 219 8.50 -4.23 -6.70
CA SER A 219 8.30 -3.68 -8.04
C SER A 219 7.10 -4.36 -8.72
N HIS A 220 6.31 -3.63 -9.50
CA HIS A 220 5.25 -4.18 -10.36
C HIS A 220 5.70 -5.34 -11.26
N GLU A 221 6.99 -5.41 -11.60
CA GLU A 221 7.56 -6.50 -12.39
C GLU A 221 7.34 -7.88 -11.72
N TYR A 222 7.19 -7.94 -10.40
CA TYR A 222 6.96 -9.17 -9.64
C TYR A 222 5.52 -9.25 -9.12
N SER A 223 5.07 -10.47 -8.81
CA SER A 223 3.82 -10.71 -8.07
C SER A 223 4.14 -10.79 -6.58
N PHE A 224 3.38 -10.10 -5.73
CA PHE A 224 3.50 -10.25 -4.28
C PHE A 224 2.67 -11.44 -3.80
N ARG A 225 3.31 -12.43 -3.17
CA ARG A 225 2.60 -13.56 -2.57
C ARG A 225 1.87 -13.16 -1.30
N LEU A 226 0.57 -13.44 -1.23
CA LEU A 226 -0.27 -13.08 -0.08
C LEU A 226 -0.05 -14.01 1.13
N SER A 227 0.25 -15.28 0.89
CA SER A 227 0.49 -16.31 1.92
C SER A 227 1.84 -16.99 1.79
#